data_AF-A0A5C5ZQS3-F1
#
_entry.id   AF-A0A5C5ZQS3-F1
#
_cell.length_a   1.000
_cell.length_b   1.000
_cell.length_c   1.000
_cell.angle_alpha   90.00
_cell.angle_beta   90.00
_cell.angle_gamma   90.00
#
_symmetry.space_group_name_H-M   'P 1'
#
loop_
_entity.id
_entity.type
_entity.pdbx_description
1 polymer ?
#
loop_
_entity_poly.entity_id
_entity_poly.type
_entity_poly.pdbx_seq_one_letter_code
_entity_poly.pdbx_strand_id
1 'polypeptide(L)'
;MNHETESDPTSLPVSAESLAKPSCCGLSGFFNVSRLWAVGCAVVTLTAIGAATYFAGAADEARRQAEKSSANPWSDLPIANATAAVTSEKYSLATGLISEGTEALFVLDHNSGLLQCSVVYPRMGRFLATFTCNVADALGTDGKGGTYIMATGTADFPRSSNRPVGFSVVYVLDTATGNYACYGVPFDRVAMNANRPQQGLMVLISQGSANPVIDRDDLR
;
A
#
# COMPACT_ATOMS: atom_id res chain seq x y z
N MET A 1 26.73 -41.24 -43.74
CA MET A 1 26.94 -42.53 -43.05
C MET A 1 27.94 -42.27 -41.95
N ASN A 2 27.74 -42.44 -40.64
CA ASN A 2 26.72 -43.02 -39.76
C ASN A 2 27.04 -42.41 -38.36
N HIS A 3 26.07 -41.88 -37.61
CA HIS A 3 25.21 -42.54 -36.59
C HIS A 3 25.78 -42.54 -35.15
N GLU A 4 24.99 -41.89 -34.27
CA GLU A 4 24.60 -42.22 -32.88
C GLU A 4 25.53 -42.19 -31.64
N THR A 5 24.94 -41.50 -30.64
CA THR A 5 24.93 -41.61 -29.17
C THR A 5 25.53 -42.82 -28.46
N GLU A 6 26.21 -42.53 -27.33
CA GLU A 6 26.54 -43.53 -26.30
C GLU A 6 26.29 -42.96 -24.89
N SER A 7 25.44 -43.66 -24.14
CA SER A 7 25.19 -43.58 -22.71
C SER A 7 26.16 -44.51 -21.97
N ASP A 8 26.75 -44.08 -20.86
CA ASP A 8 27.60 -44.93 -20.01
C ASP A 8 26.87 -45.35 -18.71
N PRO A 9 26.63 -46.67 -18.53
CA PRO A 9 26.27 -47.32 -17.28
C PRO A 9 27.45 -48.14 -16.73
N THR A 10 27.64 -48.23 -15.41
CA THR A 10 28.25 -49.38 -14.67
C THR A 10 28.69 -48.91 -13.26
N SER A 11 28.81 -49.71 -12.20
CA SER A 11 28.16 -50.93 -11.71
C SER A 11 28.90 -51.36 -10.42
N LEU A 12 28.14 -51.61 -9.34
CA LEU A 12 28.24 -52.79 -8.43
C LEU A 12 29.50 -52.92 -7.51
N PRO A 13 29.52 -53.79 -6.45
CA PRO A 13 28.74 -55.03 -6.31
C PRO A 13 28.31 -55.50 -4.88
N VAL A 14 27.67 -56.68 -4.87
CA VAL A 14 27.79 -57.81 -3.90
C VAL A 14 26.67 -58.08 -2.86
N SER A 15 25.92 -59.17 -3.15
CA SER A 15 25.32 -60.23 -2.30
C SER A 15 24.12 -59.88 -1.37
N ALA A 16 22.91 -60.45 -1.50
CA ALA A 16 22.45 -61.86 -1.56
C ALA A 16 22.90 -62.64 -0.30
N GLU A 17 22.11 -63.35 0.51
CA GLU A 17 20.79 -64.00 0.53
C GLU A 17 20.33 -63.91 2.03
N SER A 18 19.23 -64.44 2.57
CA SER A 18 18.32 -65.49 2.19
C SER A 18 17.02 -65.34 2.98
N LEU A 19 15.95 -65.79 2.36
CA LEU A 19 14.58 -65.76 2.84
C LEU A 19 14.33 -67.05 3.64
N ALA A 20 14.29 -66.97 4.97
CA ALA A 20 13.94 -68.10 5.83
C ALA A 20 12.52 -67.94 6.39
N LYS A 21 11.62 -68.76 5.85
CA LYS A 21 10.26 -69.00 6.33
C LYS A 21 10.29 -69.99 7.50
N PRO A 22 9.51 -69.78 8.58
CA PRO A 22 9.07 -70.89 9.40
C PRO A 22 7.57 -71.11 9.22
N SER A 23 7.24 -72.35 8.90
CA SER A 23 5.89 -72.89 8.82
C SER A 23 5.64 -73.76 10.05
N CYS A 24 4.45 -73.58 10.64
CA CYS A 24 3.62 -74.56 11.37
C CYS A 24 4.15 -75.22 12.67
N CYS A 25 3.44 -75.00 13.79
CA CYS A 25 2.52 -75.96 14.44
C CYS A 25 2.32 -75.67 15.94
N GLY A 26 1.09 -75.89 16.43
CA GLY A 26 0.79 -76.27 17.83
C GLY A 26 0.64 -75.10 18.82
N LEU A 27 -0.55 -74.59 19.07
CA LEU A 27 -1.55 -75.07 20.05
C LEU A 27 -1.20 -74.77 21.52
N SER A 28 -2.19 -74.15 22.18
CA SER A 28 -2.50 -74.17 23.62
C SER A 28 -1.69 -73.30 24.58
N GLY A 29 -2.36 -72.24 25.04
CA GLY A 29 -2.59 -72.11 26.48
C GLY A 29 -1.85 -71.01 27.21
N PHE A 30 -2.15 -69.73 26.96
CA PHE A 30 -2.08 -68.67 27.99
C PHE A 30 -3.14 -67.59 27.70
N PHE A 31 -4.41 -67.97 27.81
CA PHE A 31 -5.54 -67.06 27.95
C PHE A 31 -5.43 -66.35 29.30
N ASN A 32 -5.16 -65.03 29.32
CA ASN A 32 -5.79 -64.00 30.20
C ASN A 32 -4.98 -62.71 30.48
N VAL A 33 -3.77 -62.48 29.93
CA VAL A 33 -2.98 -61.26 30.25
C VAL A 33 -2.95 -60.20 29.11
N SER A 34 -3.40 -60.54 27.89
CA SER A 34 -3.26 -59.67 26.70
C SER A 34 -4.27 -58.53 26.59
N ARG A 35 -5.39 -58.55 27.34
CA ARG A 35 -6.45 -57.53 27.21
C ARG A 35 -6.21 -56.28 28.06
N LEU A 36 -5.47 -56.37 29.17
CA LEU A 36 -5.20 -55.21 30.03
C LEU A 36 -4.08 -54.31 29.49
N TRP A 37 -3.05 -54.90 28.87
CA TRP A 37 -1.96 -54.13 28.26
C TRP A 37 -2.38 -53.38 27.00
N ALA A 38 -3.24 -53.99 26.16
CA ALA A 38 -3.74 -53.34 24.96
C ALA A 38 -4.62 -52.10 25.26
N VAL A 39 -5.40 -52.14 26.34
CA VAL A 39 -6.25 -51.01 26.77
C VAL A 39 -5.40 -49.88 27.38
N GLY A 40 -4.36 -50.22 28.15
CA GLY A 40 -3.44 -49.23 28.72
C GLY A 40 -2.72 -48.38 27.65
N CYS A 41 -2.21 -49.02 26.59
CA CYS A 41 -1.55 -48.32 25.50
C CYS A 41 -2.51 -47.42 24.69
N ALA A 42 -3.76 -47.82 24.51
CA ALA A 42 -4.75 -47.03 23.77
C ALA A 42 -5.17 -45.74 24.51
N VAL A 43 -5.18 -45.74 25.84
CA VAL A 43 -5.50 -44.54 26.63
C VAL A 43 -4.36 -43.51 26.58
N VAL A 44 -3.10 -43.97 26.61
CA VAL A 44 -1.93 -43.08 26.55
C VAL A 44 -1.78 -42.40 25.19
N THR A 45 -2.11 -43.06 24.09
CA THR A 45 -2.06 -42.43 22.76
C THR A 45 -3.14 -41.37 22.58
N LEU A 46 -4.35 -41.60 23.10
CA LEU A 46 -5.43 -40.63 23.03
C LEU A 46 -5.16 -39.37 23.88
N THR A 47 -4.58 -39.51 25.06
CA THR A 47 -4.21 -38.35 25.90
C THR A 47 -3.06 -37.56 25.29
N ALA A 48 -2.06 -38.22 24.69
CA ALA A 48 -0.96 -37.55 23.99
C ALA A 48 -1.44 -36.76 22.76
N ILE A 49 -2.34 -37.33 21.96
CA ILE A 49 -2.92 -36.63 20.80
C ILE A 49 -3.74 -35.42 21.28
N GLY A 50 -4.54 -35.56 22.33
CA GLY A 50 -5.32 -34.46 22.89
C GLY A 50 -4.47 -33.30 23.44
N ALA A 51 -3.35 -33.61 24.10
CA ALA A 51 -2.42 -32.58 24.55
C ALA A 51 -1.74 -31.88 23.36
N ALA A 52 -1.30 -32.64 22.35
CA ALA A 52 -0.64 -32.08 21.17
C ALA A 52 -1.57 -31.17 20.35
N THR A 53 -2.84 -31.53 20.17
CA THR A 53 -3.81 -30.68 19.45
C THR A 53 -4.17 -29.42 20.23
N TYR A 54 -4.25 -29.50 21.56
CA TYR A 54 -4.51 -28.34 22.41
C TYR A 54 -3.36 -27.32 22.36
N PHE A 55 -2.11 -27.76 22.49
CA PHE A 55 -0.96 -26.86 22.44
C PHE A 55 -0.66 -26.34 21.02
N ALA A 56 -0.98 -27.10 19.97
CA ALA A 56 -0.91 -26.60 18.59
C ALA A 56 -1.91 -25.45 18.34
N GLY A 57 -3.14 -25.58 18.83
CA GLY A 57 -4.15 -24.52 18.73
C GLY A 57 -3.75 -23.24 19.48
N ALA A 58 -3.23 -23.37 20.71
CA ALA A 58 -2.76 -22.23 21.49
C ALA A 58 -1.57 -21.49 20.84
N ALA A 59 -0.68 -22.23 20.17
CA ALA A 59 0.46 -21.64 19.45
C ALA A 59 0.03 -20.89 18.18
N ASP A 60 -0.97 -21.38 17.46
CA ASP A 60 -1.51 -20.73 16.27
C ASP A 60 -2.29 -19.45 16.61
N GLU A 61 -3.00 -19.42 17.73
CA GLU A 61 -3.68 -18.21 18.22
C GLU A 61 -2.67 -17.11 18.60
N ALA A 62 -1.57 -17.46 19.26
CA ALA A 62 -0.50 -16.53 19.58
C ALA A 62 0.20 -15.97 18.31
N ARG A 63 0.41 -16.82 17.28
CA ARG A 63 0.95 -16.39 15.99
C ARG A 63 0.01 -15.46 15.24
N ARG A 64 -1.31 -15.73 15.24
CA ARG A 64 -2.32 -14.87 14.63
C ARG A 64 -2.45 -13.52 15.35
N GLN A 65 -2.24 -13.48 16.67
CA GLN A 65 -2.21 -12.23 17.44
C GLN A 65 -0.94 -11.41 17.14
N ALA A 66 0.22 -12.07 16.97
CA ALA A 66 1.47 -11.43 16.56
C ALA A 66 1.40 -10.86 15.13
N GLU A 67 0.73 -11.54 14.19
CA GLU A 67 0.51 -11.01 12.82
C GLU A 67 -0.45 -9.81 12.78
N LYS A 68 -1.44 -9.74 13.68
CA LYS A 68 -2.32 -8.55 13.77
C LYS A 68 -1.67 -7.34 14.42
N SER A 69 -0.57 -7.52 15.14
CA SER A 69 0.14 -6.46 15.87
C SER A 69 1.39 -5.93 15.15
N SER A 70 1.75 -6.52 13.99
CA SER A 70 2.80 -6.01 13.11
C SER A 70 2.30 -5.00 12.06
N ALA A 71 1.03 -4.59 12.12
CA ALA A 71 0.51 -3.53 11.27
C ALA A 71 1.16 -2.20 11.65
N ASN A 72 2.03 -1.71 10.77
CA ASN A 72 2.61 -0.38 10.86
C ASN A 72 1.47 0.66 11.02
N PRO A 73 1.45 1.50 12.08
CA PRO A 73 0.42 2.53 12.27
C PRO A 73 0.29 3.51 11.09
N TRP A 74 1.29 3.54 10.21
CA TRP A 74 1.39 4.40 9.04
C TRP A 74 0.94 3.72 7.74
N SER A 75 0.52 2.45 7.76
CA SER A 75 0.11 1.72 6.54
C SER A 75 -1.33 1.96 6.11
N ASP A 76 -2.15 2.60 6.96
CA ASP A 76 -3.59 2.84 6.70
C ASP A 76 -3.91 4.34 6.58
N LEU A 77 -2.88 5.19 6.43
CA LEU A 77 -3.07 6.57 6.02
C LEU A 77 -3.43 6.60 4.53
N PRO A 78 -4.39 7.43 4.09
CA PRO A 78 -4.64 7.61 2.68
C PRO A 78 -3.33 8.01 2.00
N ILE A 79 -2.85 7.15 1.10
CA ILE A 79 -1.63 7.40 0.35
C ILE A 79 -1.84 8.70 -0.43
N ALA A 80 -0.98 9.70 -0.16
CA ALA A 80 -0.83 10.84 -1.03
C ALA A 80 -0.31 10.33 -2.38
N ASN A 81 -1.23 9.99 -3.27
CA ASN A 81 -0.91 9.49 -4.61
C ASN A 81 -0.49 10.67 -5.49
N ALA A 82 0.76 11.06 -5.35
CA ALA A 82 1.49 11.63 -6.46
C ALA A 82 1.94 10.48 -7.37
N THR A 83 1.46 10.42 -8.62
CA THR A 83 1.94 9.40 -9.57
C THR A 83 3.46 9.56 -9.79
N ALA A 84 3.96 10.79 -9.70
CA ALA A 84 5.36 11.13 -9.53
C ALA A 84 5.49 12.50 -8.86
N ALA A 85 6.51 12.70 -8.04
CA ALA A 85 6.88 14.02 -7.50
C ALA A 85 8.41 14.19 -7.53
N VAL A 86 8.86 15.40 -7.81
CA VAL A 86 10.27 15.79 -7.74
C VAL A 86 10.35 17.21 -7.20
N THR A 87 11.33 17.47 -6.35
CA THR A 87 11.56 18.80 -5.80
C THR A 87 13.01 19.22 -6.01
N SER A 88 13.19 20.53 -6.18
CA SER A 88 14.47 21.22 -6.29
C SER A 88 14.36 22.52 -5.49
N GLU A 89 15.46 23.25 -5.36
CA GLU A 89 15.51 24.52 -4.61
C GLU A 89 14.64 25.63 -5.23
N LYS A 90 14.38 25.57 -6.53
CA LYS A 90 13.62 26.60 -7.25
C LYS A 90 12.21 26.17 -7.60
N TYR A 91 12.02 24.87 -7.83
CA TYR A 91 10.77 24.34 -8.34
C TYR A 91 10.43 23.01 -7.70
N SER A 92 9.15 22.80 -7.45
CA SER A 92 8.60 21.46 -7.19
C SER A 92 7.63 21.08 -8.30
N LEU A 93 7.64 19.81 -8.67
CA LEU A 93 6.75 19.21 -9.64
C LEU A 93 6.06 18.00 -9.02
N ALA A 94 4.78 17.85 -9.30
CA ALA A 94 4.03 16.64 -8.95
C ALA A 94 2.97 16.36 -10.02
N THR A 95 2.61 15.09 -10.19
CA THR A 95 1.46 14.69 -11.01
C THR A 95 0.33 14.18 -10.13
N GLY A 96 -0.91 14.31 -10.60
CA GLY A 96 -2.09 13.84 -9.88
C GLY A 96 -3.26 13.55 -10.81
N LEU A 97 -4.06 12.55 -10.48
CA LEU A 97 -5.23 12.15 -11.27
C LEU A 97 -6.31 13.25 -11.22
N ILE A 98 -6.64 13.88 -12.35
CA ILE A 98 -7.64 14.95 -12.38
C ILE A 98 -9.02 14.45 -12.84
N SER A 99 -9.03 13.39 -13.66
CA SER A 99 -10.21 12.76 -14.23
C SER A 99 -9.92 11.29 -14.52
N GLU A 100 -10.95 10.49 -14.81
CA GLU A 100 -10.78 9.10 -15.27
C GLU A 100 -9.84 9.05 -16.49
N GLY A 101 -8.66 8.45 -16.31
CA GLY A 101 -7.66 8.29 -17.37
C GLY A 101 -6.94 9.58 -17.80
N THR A 102 -6.93 10.64 -16.99
CA THR A 102 -6.17 11.87 -17.30
C THR A 102 -5.51 12.43 -16.04
N GLU A 103 -4.25 12.83 -16.19
CA GLU A 103 -3.45 13.42 -15.13
C GLU A 103 -3.23 14.92 -15.34
N ALA A 104 -3.09 15.61 -14.22
CA ALA A 104 -2.62 16.98 -14.13
C ALA A 104 -1.14 17.01 -13.76
N LEU A 105 -0.43 17.98 -14.33
CA LEU A 105 0.92 18.37 -13.96
C LEU A 105 0.86 19.62 -13.07
N PHE A 106 1.38 19.52 -11.86
CA PHE A 106 1.51 20.62 -10.92
C PHE A 106 2.96 21.10 -10.89
N VAL A 107 3.17 22.40 -10.98
CA VAL A 107 4.47 23.06 -10.92
C VAL A 107 4.37 24.23 -9.95
N LEU A 108 5.21 24.22 -8.92
CA LEU A 108 5.33 25.29 -7.94
C LEU A 108 6.67 26.00 -8.13
N ASP A 109 6.64 27.32 -8.34
CA ASP A 109 7.82 28.18 -8.27
C ASP A 109 8.04 28.66 -6.84
N HIS A 110 9.18 28.31 -6.25
CA HIS A 110 9.49 28.65 -4.87
C HIS A 110 9.80 30.14 -4.66
N ASN A 111 10.29 30.82 -5.69
CA ASN A 111 10.63 32.23 -5.57
C ASN A 111 9.38 33.11 -5.50
N SER A 112 8.40 32.85 -6.38
CA SER A 112 7.17 33.64 -6.47
C SER A 112 5.99 33.09 -5.66
N GLY A 113 6.05 31.80 -5.26
CA GLY A 113 4.89 31.10 -4.70
C GLY A 113 3.81 30.79 -5.75
N LEU A 114 4.09 30.96 -7.03
CA LEU A 114 3.13 30.66 -8.09
C LEU A 114 3.00 29.14 -8.26
N LEU A 115 1.81 28.63 -7.98
CA LEU A 115 1.43 27.26 -8.28
C LEU A 115 0.63 27.22 -9.58
N GLN A 116 1.03 26.35 -10.49
CA GLN A 116 0.37 26.12 -11.76
C GLN A 116 -0.01 24.64 -11.92
N CYS A 117 -1.25 24.40 -12.34
CA CYS A 117 -1.77 23.10 -12.72
C CYS A 117 -2.04 23.11 -14.23
N SER A 118 -1.47 22.16 -14.96
CA SER A 118 -1.69 21.99 -16.41
C SER A 118 -2.20 20.59 -16.71
N VAL A 119 -3.30 20.48 -17.44
CA VAL A 119 -3.92 19.18 -17.78
C VAL A 119 -3.75 18.87 -19.26
N VAL A 120 -3.23 17.69 -19.56
CA VAL A 120 -3.13 17.17 -20.93
C VAL A 120 -4.49 16.69 -21.39
N TYR A 121 -4.93 17.10 -22.58
CA TYR A 121 -6.13 16.57 -23.20
C TYR A 121 -5.73 15.36 -24.07
N PRO A 122 -6.09 14.12 -23.71
CA PRO A 122 -5.57 12.92 -24.39
C PRO A 122 -5.88 12.88 -25.89
N ARG A 123 -7.06 13.41 -26.28
CA ARG A 123 -7.49 13.47 -27.69
C ARG A 123 -6.67 14.46 -28.52
N MET A 124 -6.11 15.49 -27.88
CA MET A 124 -5.39 16.58 -28.54
C MET A 124 -3.87 16.48 -28.36
N GLY A 125 -3.39 15.62 -27.45
CA GLY A 125 -1.97 15.40 -27.18
C GLY A 125 -1.23 16.62 -26.62
N ARG A 126 -1.94 17.58 -26.01
CA ARG A 126 -1.35 18.83 -25.50
C ARG A 126 -2.05 19.33 -24.24
N PHE A 127 -1.39 20.22 -23.50
CA PHE A 127 -2.02 20.97 -22.42
C PHE A 127 -3.08 21.91 -22.96
N LEU A 128 -4.28 21.85 -22.38
CA LEU A 128 -5.40 22.70 -22.79
C LEU A 128 -6.20 23.28 -21.62
N ALA A 129 -6.05 22.71 -20.42
CA ALA A 129 -6.51 23.34 -19.19
C ALA A 129 -5.34 23.82 -18.35
N THR A 130 -5.43 25.05 -17.85
CA THR A 130 -4.41 25.67 -16.99
C THR A 130 -5.05 26.41 -15.84
N PHE A 131 -4.68 26.06 -14.62
CA PHE A 131 -5.17 26.71 -13.40
C PHE A 131 -4.00 27.23 -12.57
N THR A 132 -4.15 28.37 -11.92
CA THR A 132 -3.06 28.99 -11.16
C THR A 132 -3.53 29.50 -9.79
N CYS A 133 -2.63 29.61 -8.83
CA CYS A 133 -2.84 30.39 -7.60
C CYS A 133 -1.50 30.82 -7.03
N ASN A 134 -1.51 31.85 -6.19
CA ASN A 134 -0.36 32.18 -5.36
C ASN A 134 -0.53 31.49 -4.00
N VAL A 135 0.43 30.65 -3.62
CA VAL A 135 0.37 29.93 -2.34
C VAL A 135 0.66 30.85 -1.16
N ALA A 136 1.39 31.94 -1.37
CA ALA A 136 1.73 32.91 -0.34
C ALA A 136 0.48 33.56 0.26
N ASP A 137 -0.56 33.78 -0.55
CA ASP A 137 -1.82 34.39 -0.14
C ASP A 137 -2.51 33.59 0.98
N ALA A 138 -2.44 32.25 0.94
CA ALA A 138 -3.03 31.40 1.97
C ALA A 138 -2.06 31.07 3.11
N LEU A 139 -0.75 31.07 2.84
CA LEU A 139 0.27 30.72 3.83
C LEU A 139 0.68 31.92 4.72
N GLY A 140 0.22 33.13 4.36
CA GLY A 140 0.50 34.36 5.11
C GLY A 140 1.95 34.82 4.95
N THR A 141 2.60 34.48 3.84
CA THR A 141 3.98 34.89 3.54
C THR A 141 3.96 36.08 2.57
N ASP A 142 4.94 36.98 2.64
CA ASP A 142 5.00 38.20 1.81
C ASP A 142 5.36 37.94 0.32
N GLY A 143 5.02 36.76 -0.20
CA GLY A 143 5.08 36.43 -1.63
C GLY A 143 6.49 36.31 -2.23
N LYS A 144 7.56 36.32 -1.42
CA LYS A 144 8.94 36.22 -1.92
C LYS A 144 9.79 35.27 -1.08
N GLY A 145 10.43 34.32 -1.75
CA GLY A 145 11.51 33.51 -1.17
C GLY A 145 11.06 32.48 -0.14
N GLY A 146 9.85 31.92 -0.28
CA GLY A 146 9.41 30.82 0.57
C GLY A 146 10.12 29.52 0.21
N THR A 147 10.39 28.68 1.21
CA THR A 147 10.88 27.32 0.97
C THR A 147 9.67 26.41 1.09
N TYR A 148 9.24 25.84 -0.03
CA TYR A 148 8.00 25.08 -0.06
C TYR A 148 8.26 23.59 -0.31
N ILE A 149 7.40 22.76 0.25
CA ILE A 149 7.22 21.38 -0.16
C ILE A 149 5.80 21.21 -0.69
N MET A 150 5.65 20.34 -1.69
CA MET A 150 4.39 20.08 -2.35
C MET A 150 4.14 18.59 -2.47
N ALA A 151 2.89 18.19 -2.26
CA ALA A 151 2.41 16.84 -2.53
C ALA A 151 1.02 16.89 -3.16
N THR A 152 0.71 15.94 -4.03
CA THR A 152 -0.64 15.76 -4.59
C THR A 152 -1.35 14.62 -3.88
N GLY A 153 -2.66 14.72 -3.78
CA GLY A 153 -3.54 13.67 -3.27
C GLY A 153 -4.82 13.60 -4.08
N THR A 154 -5.67 12.65 -3.72
CA THR A 154 -7.00 12.49 -4.30
C THR A 154 -8.06 12.87 -3.28
N ALA A 155 -9.09 13.60 -3.71
CA ALA A 155 -10.25 13.93 -2.90
C ALA A 155 -11.52 13.74 -3.73
N ASP A 156 -12.49 13.03 -3.15
CA ASP A 156 -13.83 12.88 -3.75
C ASP A 156 -14.75 13.96 -3.20
N PHE A 157 -14.97 15.00 -4.01
CA PHE A 157 -15.88 16.08 -3.65
C PHE A 157 -17.31 15.72 -4.03
N PRO A 158 -18.31 15.99 -3.15
CA PRO A 158 -19.71 15.76 -3.48
C PRO A 158 -20.10 16.43 -4.80
N ARG A 159 -20.55 15.63 -5.76
CA ARG A 159 -20.91 16.04 -7.15
C ARG A 159 -22.07 17.04 -7.27
N SER A 160 -22.67 17.49 -6.16
CA SER A 160 -23.80 18.43 -6.13
C SER A 160 -23.40 19.91 -6.28
N SER A 161 -22.10 20.20 -6.40
CA SER A 161 -21.58 21.56 -6.57
C SER A 161 -21.77 22.07 -7.99
N ASN A 162 -22.24 23.33 -8.15
CA ASN A 162 -22.29 24.05 -9.43
C ASN A 162 -20.88 24.39 -9.98
N ARG A 163 -19.82 23.93 -9.34
CA ARG A 163 -18.42 24.07 -9.74
C ARG A 163 -17.81 22.66 -9.78
N PRO A 164 -17.63 22.06 -10.97
CA PRO A 164 -16.98 20.75 -11.05
C PRO A 164 -15.54 20.87 -10.57
N VAL A 165 -15.14 19.96 -9.67
CA VAL A 165 -13.78 19.88 -9.14
C VAL A 165 -13.19 18.56 -9.62
N GLY A 166 -11.93 18.60 -10.04
CA GLY A 166 -11.20 17.40 -10.43
C GLY A 166 -10.89 16.51 -9.22
N PHE A 167 -10.46 15.28 -9.49
CA PHE A 167 -10.21 14.28 -8.45
C PHE A 167 -8.96 14.55 -7.61
N SER A 168 -8.06 15.44 -8.07
CA SER A 168 -6.81 15.74 -7.39
C SER A 168 -6.88 17.05 -6.61
N VAL A 169 -6.26 17.01 -5.44
CA VAL A 169 -5.91 18.16 -4.62
C VAL A 169 -4.40 18.28 -4.54
N VAL A 170 -3.92 19.49 -4.30
CA VAL A 170 -2.50 19.77 -4.07
C VAL A 170 -2.33 20.42 -2.70
N TYR A 171 -1.46 19.81 -1.90
CA TYR A 171 -1.03 20.29 -0.60
C TYR A 171 0.29 21.03 -0.78
N VAL A 172 0.37 22.22 -0.23
CA VAL A 172 1.61 23.01 -0.19
C VAL A 172 1.86 23.41 1.25
N LEU A 173 3.09 23.19 1.70
CA LEU A 173 3.56 23.58 3.02
C LEU A 173 4.77 24.50 2.86
N ASP A 174 4.77 25.61 3.58
CA ASP A 174 5.95 26.43 3.78
C ASP A 174 6.79 25.83 4.91
N THR A 175 8.00 25.38 4.59
CA THR A 175 8.89 24.73 5.56
C THR A 175 9.49 25.70 6.56
N ALA A 176 9.45 27.01 6.29
CA ALA A 176 9.94 28.01 7.22
C ALA A 176 8.96 28.25 8.38
N THR A 177 7.66 28.36 8.08
CA THR A 177 6.61 28.65 9.08
C THR A 177 5.87 27.40 9.56
N GLY A 178 5.88 26.32 8.77
CA GLY A 178 5.04 25.14 8.99
C GLY A 178 3.57 25.36 8.60
N ASN A 179 3.21 26.50 8.04
CA ASN A 179 1.87 26.73 7.51
C ASN A 179 1.65 25.89 6.26
N TYR A 180 0.44 25.36 6.09
CA TYR A 180 0.07 24.57 4.92
C TYR A 180 -1.32 24.92 4.40
N ALA A 181 -1.51 24.71 3.11
CA ALA A 181 -2.76 24.94 2.40
C ALA A 181 -3.06 23.79 1.43
N CYS A 182 -4.35 23.54 1.22
CA CYS A 182 -4.87 22.56 0.29
C CYS A 182 -5.67 23.26 -0.80
N TYR A 183 -5.35 22.98 -2.07
CA TYR A 183 -6.03 23.54 -3.22
C TYR A 183 -6.70 22.46 -4.07
N GLY A 184 -7.89 22.76 -4.54
CA GLY A 184 -8.64 21.97 -5.52
C GLY A 184 -8.58 22.59 -6.90
N VAL A 185 -8.67 21.76 -7.93
CA VAL A 185 -8.64 22.20 -9.33
C VAL A 185 -10.07 22.22 -9.89
N PRO A 186 -10.61 23.37 -10.31
CA PRO A 186 -11.97 23.47 -10.86
C PRO A 186 -12.02 22.97 -12.31
N PHE A 187 -11.96 21.65 -12.46
CA PHE A 187 -11.85 20.97 -13.75
C PHE A 187 -13.20 20.46 -14.25
N ASP A 188 -13.62 20.87 -15.45
CA ASP A 188 -14.81 20.38 -16.13
C ASP A 188 -14.45 19.29 -17.16
N ARG A 189 -14.87 18.05 -16.88
CA ARG A 189 -14.71 16.92 -17.79
C ARG A 189 -15.52 17.08 -19.08
N VAL A 190 -16.67 17.73 -19.03
CA VAL A 190 -17.53 17.94 -20.22
C VAL A 190 -16.81 18.85 -21.20
N ALA A 191 -16.23 19.95 -20.71
CA ALA A 191 -15.38 20.84 -21.50
C ALA A 191 -14.14 20.10 -22.08
N MET A 192 -13.50 19.21 -21.31
CA MET A 192 -12.40 18.38 -21.82
C MET A 192 -12.85 17.49 -22.98
N ASN A 193 -13.97 16.78 -22.82
CA ASN A 193 -14.49 15.88 -23.85
C ASN A 193 -14.86 16.62 -25.15
N ALA A 194 -15.28 17.88 -25.03
CA ALA A 194 -15.55 18.78 -26.15
C ALA A 194 -14.30 19.50 -26.70
N ASN A 195 -13.10 19.17 -26.20
CA ASN A 195 -11.82 19.83 -26.54
C ASN A 195 -11.84 21.35 -26.32
N ARG A 196 -12.62 21.84 -25.36
CA ARG A 196 -12.70 23.25 -24.99
C ARG A 196 -11.57 23.57 -24.01
N PRO A 197 -10.75 24.61 -24.27
CA PRO A 197 -9.76 25.08 -23.31
C PRO A 197 -10.43 25.53 -22.00
N GLN A 198 -9.73 25.34 -20.88
CA GLN A 198 -10.21 25.74 -19.55
C GLN A 198 -9.12 26.53 -18.84
N GLN A 199 -9.47 27.66 -18.24
CA GLN A 199 -8.51 28.47 -17.50
C GLN A 199 -9.18 29.06 -16.27
N GLY A 200 -8.41 29.26 -15.20
CA GLY A 200 -8.92 29.89 -13.99
C GLY A 200 -7.97 29.83 -12.82
N LEU A 201 -8.50 30.16 -11.65
CA LEU A 201 -7.76 30.04 -10.40
C LEU A 201 -8.04 28.69 -9.75
N MET A 202 -7.04 28.11 -9.08
CA MET A 202 -7.27 27.00 -8.17
C MET A 202 -8.06 27.47 -6.95
N VAL A 203 -8.84 26.57 -6.37
CA VAL A 203 -9.75 26.87 -5.26
C VAL A 203 -9.06 26.49 -3.96
N LEU A 204 -8.88 27.46 -3.05
CA LEU A 204 -8.44 27.16 -1.68
C LEU A 204 -9.54 26.36 -0.98
N ILE A 205 -9.20 25.16 -0.51
CA ILE A 205 -10.11 24.27 0.22
C ILE A 205 -9.96 24.47 1.73
N SER A 206 -8.71 24.46 2.20
CA SER A 206 -8.39 24.53 3.62
C SER A 206 -6.96 24.99 3.84
N GLN A 207 -6.68 25.48 5.05
CA GLN A 207 -5.37 25.91 5.51
C GLN A 207 -5.17 25.50 6.98
N GLY A 208 -3.93 25.36 7.41
CA GLY A 208 -3.58 24.99 8.79
C GLY A 208 -2.10 25.23 9.09
N SER A 209 -1.67 24.82 10.28
CA SER A 209 -0.28 24.91 10.72
C SER A 209 0.20 23.58 11.29
N ALA A 210 1.43 23.19 10.95
CA ALA A 210 2.08 21.97 11.41
C ALA A 210 2.59 22.06 12.85
N ASN A 211 2.60 23.26 13.43
CA ASN A 211 2.86 23.47 14.84
C ASN A 211 1.53 23.74 15.57
N PRO A 212 0.81 22.69 16.01
CA PRO A 212 -0.39 22.89 16.81
C PRO A 212 0.04 23.57 18.11
N VAL A 213 -0.44 24.79 18.36
CA VAL A 213 -0.41 25.37 19.71
C VAL A 213 -1.39 24.54 20.52
N ILE A 214 -0.88 23.53 21.21
CA ILE A 214 -1.67 22.74 22.16
C ILE A 214 -1.89 23.66 23.35
N ASP A 215 -3.06 24.28 23.43
CA ASP A 215 -3.43 25.00 24.64
C ASP A 215 -3.67 23.95 25.72
N ARG A 216 -2.78 23.92 26.72
CA ARG A 216 -2.76 22.91 27.79
C ARG A 216 -4.08 22.89 28.59
N ASP A 217 -4.89 23.92 28.45
CA ASP A 217 -6.16 24.14 29.14
C ASP A 217 -7.37 23.53 28.39
N ASP A 218 -7.25 23.22 27.09
CA ASP A 218 -8.31 22.54 26.29
C ASP A 218 -8.30 21.00 26.42
N LEU A 219 -7.32 20.45 27.16
CA LEU A 219 -7.10 19.01 27.36
C LEU A 219 -7.54 18.50 28.75
N ARG A 220 -8.35 19.26 29.50
CA ARG A 220 -8.91 18.86 30.80
C ARG A 220 -10.43 18.79 30.75
#